data_AF-A0A813E4R2-F1
#
_entry.id   AF-A0A813E4R2-F1
#
_cell.length_a   1.000
_cell.length_b   1.000
_cell.length_c   1.000
_cell.angle_alpha   90.00
_cell.angle_beta   90.00
_cell.angle_gamma   90.00
#
_symmetry.space_group_name_H-M   'P 1'
#
loop_
_entity.id
_entity.type
_entity.pdbx_description
1 polymer ?
#
loop_
_entity_poly.entity_id
_entity_poly.type
_entity_poly.pdbx_seq_one_letter_code
_entity_poly.pdbx_strand_id
1 'polypeptide(L)'
;MAENMSYDDLKEATEGYVVRALDEPVVTSDLPTGMFNIASAPVSELRASDNPMVHCLDIIHNYNGVIDVPALKLKYKQAIKEKNMSLLPEPFGFKDACSPEVKVQICIITCIDGSKVIIKHCVFPTKIKPVHFKKMAYGEIHKLTFQRPNIGTKVWQYVMENLGGMQFKCFFLSPNATNKSTNQTSFMEKSDEEIDAGFAFIMKDGPKSASGMQQLIWQTKTLKNPQSPIFSWPVALIEKALRNMSTDGALAKKEFDWYACLNHYEPWVLEILEGNHRGPHL
;
A
#
# COMPACT_ATOMS: atom_id res chain seq x y z
N MET A 1 24.25 -17.67 1.90
CA MET A 1 23.04 -18.45 2.26
C MET A 1 21.84 -17.60 1.94
N ALA A 2 20.78 -18.16 1.36
CA ALA A 2 19.57 -17.39 1.11
C ALA A 2 18.83 -17.16 2.43
N GLU A 3 18.39 -15.93 2.68
CA GLU A 3 17.57 -15.57 3.81
C GLU A 3 16.17 -16.14 3.61
N ASN A 4 15.64 -16.76 4.67
CA ASN A 4 14.29 -17.30 4.68
C ASN A 4 13.44 -16.44 5.62
N MET A 5 13.01 -15.30 5.10
CA MET A 5 12.13 -14.37 5.81
C MET A 5 10.68 -14.82 5.66
N SER A 6 9.90 -14.72 6.73
CA SER A 6 8.46 -14.88 6.62
C SER A 6 7.84 -13.72 5.83
N TYR A 7 6.58 -13.88 5.40
CA TYR A 7 5.85 -12.78 4.77
C TYR A 7 5.72 -11.56 5.70
N ASP A 8 5.57 -11.78 7.00
CA ASP A 8 5.44 -10.69 7.98
C ASP A 8 6.77 -9.94 8.14
N ASP A 9 7.91 -10.64 8.16
CA ASP A 9 9.24 -10.02 8.18
C ASP A 9 9.48 -9.19 6.92
N LEU A 10 9.12 -9.71 5.73
CA LEU A 10 9.25 -8.98 4.47
C LEU A 10 8.33 -7.76 4.41
N LYS A 11 7.14 -7.86 5.01
CA LYS A 11 6.20 -6.74 5.12
C LYS A 11 6.77 -5.65 6.02
N GLU A 12 7.39 -6.01 7.14
CA GLU A 12 8.09 -5.07 8.03
C GLU A 12 9.29 -4.43 7.34
N ALA A 13 10.13 -5.22 6.67
CA ALA A 13 11.28 -4.72 5.90
C ALA A 13 10.90 -3.73 4.78
N THR A 14 9.66 -3.81 4.29
CA THR A 14 9.12 -2.90 3.26
C THR A 14 8.19 -1.81 3.83
N GLU A 15 8.18 -1.66 5.15
CA GLU A 15 7.55 -0.52 5.81
C GLU A 15 8.30 0.78 5.44
N GLY A 16 7.56 1.86 5.24
CA GLY A 16 8.16 3.13 4.80
C GLY A 16 8.64 3.15 3.34
N TYR A 17 8.52 2.07 2.56
CA TYR A 17 8.81 2.06 1.13
C TYR A 17 7.56 2.17 0.26
N VAL A 18 7.76 2.62 -0.98
CA VAL A 18 6.76 2.64 -2.06
C VAL A 18 7.37 2.09 -3.35
N VAL A 19 6.55 1.41 -4.16
CA VAL A 19 6.94 0.99 -5.51
C VAL A 19 6.60 2.12 -6.48
N ARG A 20 7.59 2.55 -7.25
CA ARG A 20 7.43 3.60 -8.26
C ARG A 20 7.74 3.02 -9.64
N ALA A 21 6.98 3.47 -10.64
CA ALA A 21 7.35 3.22 -12.02
C ALA A 21 8.58 4.06 -12.37
N LEU A 22 9.47 3.49 -13.17
CA LEU A 22 10.59 4.21 -13.75
C LEU A 22 10.12 4.93 -15.02
N ASP A 23 10.60 6.16 -15.23
CA ASP A 23 10.34 6.91 -16.46
C ASP A 23 10.99 6.23 -17.67
N GLU A 24 12.16 5.62 -17.46
CA GLU A 24 12.84 4.78 -18.44
C GLU A 24 13.17 3.38 -17.88
N PRO A 25 13.06 2.32 -18.70
CA PRO A 25 13.48 0.99 -18.30
C PRO A 25 14.97 0.95 -17.95
N VAL A 26 15.28 0.46 -16.76
CA VAL A 26 16.66 0.30 -16.26
C VAL A 26 17.10 -1.14 -16.46
N VAL A 27 18.33 -1.33 -16.93
CA VAL A 27 18.98 -2.64 -16.92
C VAL A 27 20.26 -2.56 -16.11
N THR A 28 20.37 -3.38 -15.07
CA THR A 28 21.55 -3.41 -14.20
C THR A 28 22.71 -4.14 -14.87
N SER A 29 23.91 -3.96 -14.32
CA SER A 29 24.99 -4.94 -14.51
C SER A 29 24.61 -6.27 -13.85
N ASP A 30 25.41 -7.30 -14.11
CA ASP A 30 25.28 -8.55 -13.35
C ASP A 30 25.65 -8.27 -11.89
N LEU A 31 24.70 -8.44 -10.99
CA LEU A 31 24.89 -8.24 -9.56
C LEU A 31 25.28 -9.58 -8.92
N PRO A 32 26.08 -9.57 -7.84
CA PRO A 32 26.30 -10.77 -7.05
C PRO A 32 24.98 -11.43 -6.64
N THR A 33 25.00 -12.74 -6.41
CA THR A 33 23.84 -13.45 -5.87
C THR A 33 23.34 -12.73 -4.63
N GLY A 34 22.05 -12.39 -4.64
CA GLY A 34 21.44 -11.59 -3.59
C GLY A 34 21.11 -12.41 -2.33
N MET A 35 20.46 -11.73 -1.38
CA MET A 35 20.07 -12.32 -0.10
C MET A 35 18.92 -13.32 -0.27
N PHE A 36 18.08 -13.17 -1.29
CA PHE A 36 16.98 -14.09 -1.56
C PHE A 36 17.29 -15.04 -2.70
N ASN A 37 16.62 -16.20 -2.69
CA ASN A 37 16.48 -17.02 -3.87
C ASN A 37 14.99 -17.15 -4.21
N ILE A 38 14.69 -17.64 -5.41
CA ILE A 38 13.29 -17.78 -5.84
C ILE A 38 12.51 -18.81 -5.02
N ALA A 39 13.20 -19.77 -4.39
CA ALA A 39 12.60 -20.79 -3.54
C ALA A 39 12.16 -20.24 -2.16
N SER A 40 12.81 -19.17 -1.67
CA SER A 40 12.43 -18.46 -0.44
C SER A 40 11.54 -17.23 -0.72
N ALA A 41 11.30 -16.91 -1.99
CA ALA A 41 10.38 -15.84 -2.35
C ALA A 41 8.93 -16.21 -2.01
N PRO A 42 8.08 -15.23 -1.68
CA PRO A 42 6.67 -15.46 -1.35
C PRO A 42 5.83 -15.74 -2.61
N VAL A 43 6.12 -16.85 -3.27
CA VAL A 43 5.51 -17.28 -4.52
C VAL A 43 4.92 -18.68 -4.36
N SER A 44 3.89 -18.99 -5.15
CA SER A 44 3.31 -20.33 -5.22
C SER A 44 2.97 -20.66 -6.67
N GLU A 45 2.90 -21.94 -7.00
CA GLU A 45 2.47 -22.39 -8.32
C GLU A 45 1.09 -21.82 -8.68
N LEU A 46 0.97 -21.31 -9.90
CA LEU A 46 -0.28 -20.80 -10.44
C LEU A 46 -1.08 -21.92 -11.11
N ARG A 47 -2.24 -22.25 -10.54
CA ARG A 47 -3.11 -23.34 -11.03
C ARG A 47 -4.15 -22.82 -12.03
N ALA A 48 -4.56 -23.69 -12.95
CA ALA A 48 -5.59 -23.37 -13.95
C ALA A 48 -6.94 -22.93 -13.33
N SER A 49 -7.26 -23.45 -12.14
CA SER A 49 -8.47 -23.15 -11.37
C SER A 49 -8.38 -21.88 -10.53
N ASP A 50 -7.21 -21.22 -10.48
CA ASP A 50 -7.06 -19.99 -9.70
C ASP A 50 -7.87 -18.83 -10.31
N ASN A 51 -8.20 -17.86 -9.46
CA ASN A 51 -8.88 -16.65 -9.89
C ASN A 51 -8.00 -15.82 -10.84
N PRO A 52 -8.61 -15.08 -11.79
CA PRO A 52 -7.87 -14.13 -12.62
C PRO A 52 -7.08 -13.11 -11.79
N MET A 53 -5.88 -12.77 -12.23
CA MET A 53 -4.95 -11.92 -11.47
C MET A 53 -4.19 -10.94 -12.34
N VAL A 54 -3.62 -9.92 -11.71
CA VAL A 54 -2.87 -8.84 -12.37
C VAL A 54 -1.37 -9.15 -12.43
N HIS A 55 -0.83 -9.79 -11.39
CA HIS A 55 0.58 -10.12 -11.28
C HIS A 55 0.77 -11.61 -11.49
N CYS A 56 1.59 -11.98 -12.46
CA CYS A 56 2.00 -13.37 -12.69
C CYS A 56 3.52 -13.44 -12.84
N LEU A 57 4.08 -14.60 -12.52
CA LEU A 57 5.49 -14.92 -12.73
C LEU A 57 5.62 -16.05 -13.73
N ASP A 58 6.59 -15.95 -14.63
CA ASP A 58 7.03 -17.04 -15.50
C ASP A 58 8.51 -17.31 -15.20
N ILE A 59 8.80 -18.51 -14.69
CA ILE A 59 10.10 -18.89 -14.15
C ILE A 59 10.68 -20.03 -15.00
N ILE A 60 11.83 -19.76 -15.62
CA ILE A 60 12.53 -20.71 -16.48
C ILE A 60 13.79 -21.15 -15.74
N HIS A 61 13.81 -22.42 -15.32
CA HIS A 61 14.94 -23.04 -14.67
C HIS A 61 15.91 -23.66 -15.68
N ASN A 62 17.18 -23.81 -15.30
CA ASN A 62 18.20 -24.53 -16.04
C ASN A 62 18.37 -24.06 -17.50
N TYR A 63 18.25 -22.76 -17.74
CA TYR A 63 18.43 -22.19 -19.08
C TYR A 63 19.91 -22.20 -19.47
N ASN A 64 20.24 -22.99 -20.48
CA ASN A 64 21.62 -23.17 -20.98
C ASN A 64 21.89 -22.44 -22.31
N GLY A 65 20.91 -21.71 -22.84
CA GLY A 65 21.07 -20.97 -24.08
C GLY A 65 22.04 -19.80 -23.94
N VAL A 66 22.65 -19.40 -25.06
CA VAL A 66 23.47 -18.20 -25.14
C VAL A 66 22.56 -16.97 -25.05
N ILE A 67 22.91 -16.02 -24.18
CA ILE A 67 22.18 -14.75 -24.05
C ILE A 67 23.04 -13.65 -24.63
N ASP A 68 22.62 -13.10 -25.77
CA ASP A 68 23.17 -11.85 -26.29
C ASP A 68 22.63 -10.69 -25.43
N VAL A 69 23.36 -10.37 -24.37
CA VAL A 69 22.99 -9.33 -23.40
C VAL A 69 22.85 -7.95 -24.06
N PRO A 70 23.79 -7.47 -24.91
CA PRO A 70 23.61 -6.21 -25.64
C PRO A 70 22.33 -6.16 -26.47
N ALA A 71 22.04 -7.20 -27.26
CA ALA A 71 20.83 -7.24 -28.08
C ALA A 71 19.57 -7.30 -27.21
N LEU A 72 19.58 -8.08 -26.13
CA LEU A 72 18.46 -8.18 -25.19
C LEU A 72 18.17 -6.83 -24.51
N LYS A 73 19.21 -6.10 -24.08
CA LYS A 73 19.08 -4.74 -23.52
C LYS A 73 18.41 -3.79 -24.48
N LEU A 74 18.85 -3.79 -25.74
CA LEU A 74 18.27 -2.94 -26.78
C LEU A 74 16.80 -3.29 -27.03
N LYS A 75 16.51 -4.57 -27.25
CA LYS A 75 15.15 -5.07 -27.52
C LYS A 75 14.20 -4.84 -26.35
N TYR A 76 14.67 -4.95 -25.11
CA TYR A 76 13.85 -4.66 -23.93
C TYR A 76 13.45 -3.19 -23.87
N LYS A 77 14.40 -2.26 -24.09
CA LYS A 77 14.08 -0.83 -24.12
C LYS A 77 13.10 -0.49 -25.25
N GLN A 78 13.29 -1.08 -26.44
CA GLN A 78 12.38 -0.93 -27.57
C GLN A 78 10.98 -1.49 -27.26
N ALA A 79 10.90 -2.71 -26.72
CA ALA A 79 9.64 -3.35 -26.34
C ALA A 79 8.81 -2.50 -25.37
N ILE A 80 9.44 -1.89 -24.39
CA ILE A 80 8.77 -1.00 -23.42
C ILE A 80 8.32 0.31 -24.09
N LYS A 81 9.20 0.94 -24.89
CA LYS A 81 8.90 2.21 -25.58
C LYS A 81 7.77 2.06 -26.59
N GLU A 82 7.80 0.99 -27.36
CA GLU A 82 6.83 0.69 -28.43
C GLU A 82 5.60 -0.07 -27.91
N LYS A 83 5.56 -0.39 -26.60
CA LYS A 83 4.47 -1.17 -26.00
C LYS A 83 4.24 -2.50 -26.72
N ASN A 84 5.33 -3.15 -27.13
CA ASN A 84 5.30 -4.35 -27.94
C ASN A 84 6.29 -5.41 -27.41
N MET A 85 5.77 -6.33 -26.59
CA MET A 85 6.58 -7.40 -25.99
C MET A 85 7.00 -8.49 -26.98
N SER A 86 6.45 -8.52 -28.21
CA SER A 86 6.90 -9.45 -29.25
C SER A 86 8.30 -9.11 -29.78
N LEU A 87 8.80 -7.90 -29.50
CA LEU A 87 10.17 -7.50 -29.83
C LEU A 87 11.22 -8.21 -28.97
N LEU A 88 10.83 -8.72 -27.79
CA LEU A 88 11.73 -9.49 -26.94
C LEU A 88 12.01 -10.86 -27.57
N PRO A 89 13.28 -11.30 -27.63
CA PRO A 89 13.61 -12.62 -28.14
C PRO A 89 13.08 -13.70 -27.19
N GLU A 90 12.89 -14.91 -27.69
CA GLU A 90 12.61 -16.04 -26.82
C GLU A 90 13.81 -16.32 -25.89
N PRO A 91 13.59 -16.75 -24.64
CA PRO A 91 12.30 -16.92 -23.98
C PRO A 91 11.89 -15.68 -23.15
N PHE A 92 12.47 -14.51 -23.41
CA PHE A 92 12.30 -13.28 -22.63
C PHE A 92 10.94 -12.59 -22.89
N GLY A 93 10.35 -12.80 -24.06
CA GLY A 93 9.00 -12.35 -24.41
C GLY A 93 7.89 -13.35 -24.03
N PHE A 94 6.77 -13.24 -24.74
CA PHE A 94 5.62 -14.16 -24.67
C PHE A 94 5.55 -15.01 -25.95
N LYS A 95 4.98 -16.22 -25.86
CA LYS A 95 4.72 -17.09 -27.02
C LYS A 95 3.63 -16.55 -27.94
N ASP A 96 2.63 -15.91 -27.36
CA ASP A 96 1.50 -15.31 -28.07
C ASP A 96 1.44 -13.80 -27.82
N ALA A 97 0.69 -13.10 -28.68
CA ALA A 97 0.40 -11.69 -28.50
C ALA A 97 -0.20 -11.40 -27.11
N CYS A 98 0.29 -10.35 -26.47
CA CYS A 98 -0.16 -9.88 -25.17
C CYS A 98 -0.75 -8.48 -25.27
N SER A 99 -1.39 -8.01 -24.19
CA SER A 99 -1.79 -6.60 -24.10
C SER A 99 -0.58 -5.68 -24.30
N PRO A 100 -0.68 -4.59 -25.09
CA PRO A 100 0.42 -3.63 -25.26
C PRO A 100 0.75 -2.89 -23.95
N GLU A 101 -0.16 -2.86 -22.98
CA GLU A 101 0.06 -2.20 -21.69
C GLU A 101 0.65 -3.11 -20.62
N VAL A 102 0.95 -4.37 -20.94
CA VAL A 102 1.63 -5.26 -20.00
C VAL A 102 3.02 -4.71 -19.68
N LYS A 103 3.37 -4.73 -18.40
CA LYS A 103 4.72 -4.39 -17.95
C LYS A 103 5.43 -5.69 -17.57
N VAL A 104 6.67 -5.84 -18.02
CA VAL A 104 7.48 -7.04 -17.73
C VAL A 104 8.78 -6.59 -17.10
N GLN A 105 9.11 -7.14 -15.93
CA GLN A 105 10.45 -7.06 -15.37
C GLN A 105 11.12 -8.43 -15.50
N ILE A 106 12.44 -8.47 -15.70
CA ILE A 106 13.18 -9.71 -15.92
C ILE A 106 14.35 -9.76 -14.94
N CYS A 107 14.59 -10.89 -14.28
CA CYS A 107 15.80 -11.18 -13.54
C CYS A 107 16.46 -12.43 -14.12
N ILE A 108 17.76 -12.37 -14.38
CA ILE A 108 18.57 -13.47 -14.91
C ILE A 108 19.65 -13.76 -13.88
N ILE A 109 19.58 -14.94 -13.26
CA ILE A 109 20.50 -15.37 -12.22
C ILE A 109 21.36 -16.50 -12.78
N THR A 110 22.67 -16.31 -12.81
CA THR A 110 23.62 -17.36 -13.20
C THR A 110 23.88 -18.29 -12.01
N CYS A 111 23.66 -19.58 -12.19
CA CYS A 111 23.92 -20.62 -11.20
C CYS A 111 25.40 -21.03 -11.22
N ILE A 112 25.83 -21.75 -10.18
CA ILE A 112 27.22 -22.22 -10.01
C ILE A 112 27.66 -23.11 -11.18
N ASP A 113 26.74 -23.89 -11.74
CA ASP A 113 26.97 -24.78 -12.89
C ASP A 113 26.96 -24.05 -14.25
N GLY A 114 26.80 -22.72 -14.26
CA GLY A 114 26.72 -21.89 -15.47
C GLY A 114 25.34 -21.84 -16.13
N SER A 115 24.39 -22.67 -15.68
CA SER A 115 22.99 -22.59 -16.07
C SER A 115 22.36 -21.30 -15.52
N LYS A 116 21.20 -20.90 -16.05
CA LYS A 116 20.55 -19.65 -15.67
C LYS A 116 19.12 -19.89 -15.23
N VAL A 117 18.69 -19.12 -14.24
CA VAL A 117 17.28 -18.98 -13.87
C VAL A 117 16.80 -17.64 -14.41
N ILE A 118 15.77 -17.68 -15.26
CA ILE A 118 15.13 -16.47 -15.80
C ILE A 118 13.78 -16.31 -15.11
N ILE A 119 13.57 -15.18 -14.43
CA ILE A 119 12.34 -14.86 -13.74
C ILE A 119 11.71 -13.66 -14.45
N LYS A 120 10.50 -13.83 -14.96
CA LYS A 120 9.72 -12.75 -15.58
C LYS A 120 8.56 -12.37 -14.68
N HIS A 121 8.52 -11.13 -14.21
CA HIS A 121 7.38 -10.57 -13.49
C HIS A 121 6.49 -9.78 -14.43
N CYS A 122 5.31 -10.32 -14.70
CA CYS A 122 4.34 -9.74 -15.63
C CYS A 122 3.22 -9.04 -14.86
N VAL A 123 2.99 -7.77 -15.18
CA VAL A 123 1.93 -6.94 -14.60
C VAL A 123 0.96 -6.54 -15.70
N PHE A 124 -0.22 -7.15 -15.71
CA PHE A 124 -1.25 -6.92 -16.71
C PHE A 124 -2.15 -5.73 -16.33
N PRO A 125 -2.62 -4.91 -17.29
CA PRO A 125 -3.54 -3.81 -16.98
C PRO A 125 -4.89 -4.30 -16.45
N THR A 126 -5.29 -5.51 -16.83
CA THR A 126 -6.52 -6.18 -16.42
C THR A 126 -6.20 -7.61 -15.98
N LYS A 127 -7.09 -8.21 -15.18
CA LYS A 127 -6.88 -9.56 -14.66
C LYS A 127 -6.82 -10.58 -15.81
N ILE A 128 -5.75 -11.36 -15.87
CA ILE A 128 -5.57 -12.46 -16.84
C ILE A 128 -6.02 -13.80 -16.22
N LYS A 129 -6.64 -14.66 -17.02
CA LYS A 129 -6.96 -16.04 -16.61
C LYS A 129 -5.68 -16.87 -16.58
N PRO A 130 -5.46 -17.71 -15.54
CA PRO A 130 -4.26 -18.56 -15.44
C PRO A 130 -4.02 -19.44 -16.66
N VAL A 131 -5.08 -20.03 -17.22
CA VAL A 131 -5.02 -20.87 -18.44
C VAL A 131 -4.49 -20.10 -19.64
N HIS A 132 -4.82 -18.81 -19.76
CA HIS A 132 -4.32 -17.99 -20.85
C HIS A 132 -2.85 -17.63 -20.64
N PHE A 133 -2.48 -17.19 -19.43
CA PHE A 133 -1.08 -16.90 -19.10
C PHE A 133 -0.18 -18.12 -19.31
N LYS A 134 -0.63 -19.33 -18.92
CA LYS A 134 0.10 -20.59 -19.14
C LYS A 134 0.47 -20.84 -20.60
N LYS A 135 -0.40 -20.47 -21.55
CA LYS A 135 -0.13 -20.63 -22.99
C LYS A 135 0.94 -19.67 -23.50
N MET A 136 0.99 -18.48 -22.91
CA MET A 136 1.93 -17.42 -23.29
C MET A 136 3.31 -17.58 -22.66
N ALA A 137 3.39 -18.26 -21.52
CA ALA A 137 4.60 -18.46 -20.73
C ALA A 137 5.54 -19.53 -21.32
N TYR A 138 6.84 -19.39 -21.06
CA TYR A 138 7.87 -20.35 -21.48
C TYR A 138 8.20 -21.38 -20.41
N GLY A 139 8.20 -20.98 -19.14
CA GLY A 139 8.54 -21.81 -17.99
C GLY A 139 7.36 -22.09 -17.07
N GLU A 140 7.67 -22.25 -15.79
CA GLU A 140 6.71 -22.56 -14.74
C GLU A 140 6.02 -21.29 -14.24
N ILE A 141 4.69 -21.33 -14.25
CA ILE A 141 3.88 -20.17 -13.88
C ILE A 141 3.63 -20.13 -12.37
N HIS A 142 3.88 -18.97 -11.79
CA HIS A 142 3.72 -18.73 -10.36
C HIS A 142 2.88 -17.48 -10.11
N LYS A 143 2.23 -17.44 -8.95
CA LYS A 143 1.53 -16.28 -8.42
C LYS A 143 2.20 -15.80 -7.15
N LEU A 144 2.04 -14.52 -6.89
CA LEU A 144 2.51 -13.92 -5.66
C LEU A 144 1.56 -14.26 -4.51
N THR A 145 2.10 -14.75 -3.39
CA THR A 145 1.32 -15.19 -2.22
C THR A 145 1.09 -14.04 -1.24
N PHE A 146 0.20 -13.10 -1.62
CA PHE A 146 -0.05 -11.92 -0.79
C PHE A 146 -1.52 -11.80 -0.41
N GLN A 147 -1.76 -11.51 0.88
CA GLN A 147 -3.10 -11.24 1.40
C GLN A 147 -3.63 -9.87 0.95
N ARG A 148 -2.74 -8.90 0.74
CA ARG A 148 -3.07 -7.52 0.33
C ARG A 148 -2.25 -7.10 -0.89
N PRO A 149 -2.89 -6.80 -2.05
CA PRO A 149 -2.18 -6.49 -3.29
C PRO A 149 -1.15 -5.36 -3.16
N ASN A 150 -1.51 -4.25 -2.51
CA ASN A 150 -0.61 -3.08 -2.40
C ASN A 150 0.64 -3.36 -1.57
N ILE A 151 0.53 -4.16 -0.51
CA ILE A 151 1.69 -4.57 0.32
C ILE A 151 2.49 -5.60 -0.45
N GLY A 152 1.80 -6.56 -1.06
CA GLY A 152 2.38 -7.60 -1.86
C GLY A 152 3.33 -7.08 -2.95
N THR A 153 2.89 -6.10 -3.73
CA THR A 153 3.74 -5.53 -4.79
C THR A 153 5.03 -4.93 -4.22
N LYS A 154 5.00 -4.32 -3.03
CA LYS A 154 6.22 -3.82 -2.36
C LYS A 154 7.13 -4.94 -1.92
N VAL A 155 6.56 -5.95 -1.24
CA VAL A 155 7.29 -7.15 -0.79
C VAL A 155 7.96 -7.83 -1.97
N TRP A 156 7.23 -8.05 -3.06
CA TRP A 156 7.80 -8.63 -4.27
C TRP A 156 8.92 -7.77 -4.85
N GLN A 157 8.73 -6.45 -4.97
CA GLN A 157 9.76 -5.58 -5.52
C GLN A 157 11.04 -5.60 -4.66
N TYR A 158 10.89 -5.63 -3.33
CA TYR A 158 12.01 -5.78 -2.41
C TYR A 158 12.75 -7.11 -2.62
N VAL A 159 12.02 -8.23 -2.67
CA VAL A 159 12.62 -9.54 -2.93
C VAL A 159 13.32 -9.55 -4.28
N MET A 160 12.64 -9.10 -5.34
CA MET A 160 13.16 -9.09 -6.71
C MET A 160 14.46 -8.29 -6.82
N GLU A 161 14.52 -7.10 -6.23
CA GLU A 161 15.73 -6.27 -6.24
C GLU A 161 16.90 -6.94 -5.50
N ASN A 162 16.59 -7.75 -4.48
CA ASN A 162 17.55 -8.48 -3.65
C ASN A 162 17.76 -9.94 -4.06
N LEU A 163 17.31 -10.37 -5.26
CA LEU A 163 17.68 -11.67 -5.85
C LEU A 163 19.11 -11.67 -6.41
N GLY A 164 19.65 -10.49 -6.73
CA GLY A 164 20.92 -10.35 -7.45
C GLY A 164 20.76 -10.55 -8.97
N GLY A 165 21.84 -10.99 -9.62
CA GLY A 165 21.89 -11.25 -11.06
C GLY A 165 21.68 -10.02 -11.93
N MET A 166 21.45 -10.23 -13.22
CA MET A 166 21.13 -9.17 -14.16
C MET A 166 19.63 -8.87 -14.18
N GLN A 167 19.26 -7.62 -13.93
CA GLN A 167 17.86 -7.22 -13.79
C GLN A 167 17.45 -6.18 -14.83
N PHE A 168 16.26 -6.37 -15.39
CA PHE A 168 15.57 -5.48 -16.31
C PHE A 168 14.31 -4.99 -15.60
N LYS A 169 14.24 -3.70 -15.30
CA LYS A 169 13.25 -3.13 -14.38
C LYS A 169 12.40 -2.07 -15.03
N CYS A 170 11.12 -2.08 -14.70
CA CYS A 170 10.16 -1.00 -14.98
C CYS A 170 9.68 -0.33 -13.69
N PHE A 171 9.98 -0.94 -12.55
CA PHE A 171 9.63 -0.45 -11.24
C PHE A 171 10.86 -0.44 -10.36
N PHE A 172 10.83 0.40 -9.33
CA PHE A 172 11.82 0.37 -8.27
C PHE A 172 11.17 0.59 -6.92
N LEU A 173 11.77 0.00 -5.89
CA LEU A 173 11.43 0.31 -4.52
C LEU A 173 12.16 1.59 -4.12
N SER A 174 11.43 2.58 -3.61
CA SER A 174 12.04 3.78 -3.05
C SER A 174 11.51 4.06 -1.66
N PRO A 175 12.34 4.66 -0.78
CA PRO A 175 11.84 5.20 0.46
C PRO A 175 10.65 6.11 0.12
N ASN A 176 9.57 5.95 0.86
CA ASN A 176 8.49 6.90 0.79
C ASN A 176 9.07 8.22 1.28
N ALA A 177 9.41 9.10 0.34
CA ALA A 177 9.56 10.51 0.61
C ALA A 177 8.17 11.08 0.97
N THR A 178 7.58 10.61 2.07
CA THR A 178 7.02 11.60 2.98
C THR A 178 8.17 12.53 3.28
N ASN A 179 8.00 13.83 3.04
CA ASN A 179 8.94 14.85 3.48
C ASN A 179 9.25 14.65 4.97
N LYS A 180 10.19 13.77 5.30
CA LYS A 180 10.84 13.75 6.59
C LYS A 180 11.85 14.87 6.48
N SER A 181 11.38 16.11 6.72
CA SER A 181 12.29 17.14 7.17
C SER A 181 13.01 16.57 8.37
N THR A 182 14.32 16.71 8.41
CA THR A 182 15.29 16.09 9.33
C THR A 182 15.06 16.39 10.83
N ASN A 183 13.90 16.95 11.22
CA ASN A 183 13.50 17.31 12.58
C ASN A 183 12.10 16.78 12.98
N GLN A 184 11.51 15.77 12.30
CA GLN A 184 10.22 15.20 12.72
C GLN A 184 10.41 13.88 13.47
N THR A 185 10.32 13.91 14.80
CA THR A 185 10.04 12.72 15.62
C THR A 185 8.76 12.06 15.13
N SER A 186 8.78 10.75 15.00
CA SER A 186 7.59 9.96 14.69
C SER A 186 6.51 10.25 15.73
N PHE A 187 5.23 10.28 15.36
CA PHE A 187 4.14 10.37 16.35
C PHE A 187 4.24 9.26 17.42
N MET A 188 4.79 8.10 17.06
CA MET A 188 5.06 6.99 17.97
C MET A 188 6.18 7.25 19.00
N GLU A 189 6.96 8.31 18.82
CA GLU A 189 8.07 8.71 19.69
C GLU A 189 7.69 9.90 20.59
N LYS A 190 6.46 10.40 20.49
CA LYS A 190 5.96 11.50 21.33
C LYS A 190 5.57 10.98 22.71
N SER A 191 5.88 11.77 23.74
CA SER A 191 5.44 11.52 25.11
C SER A 191 3.92 11.68 25.27
N ASP A 192 3.36 11.07 26.32
CA ASP A 192 1.93 11.18 26.63
C ASP A 192 1.53 12.65 26.87
N GLU A 193 2.40 13.44 27.50
CA GLU A 193 2.19 14.87 27.72
C GLU A 193 2.14 15.68 26.40
N GLU A 194 2.97 15.33 25.41
CA GLU A 194 2.93 15.95 24.08
C GLU A 194 1.66 15.56 23.31
N ILE A 195 1.20 14.32 23.49
CA ILE A 195 -0.04 13.83 22.89
C ILE A 195 -1.23 14.59 23.48
N ASP A 196 -1.30 14.71 24.80
CA ASP A 196 -2.36 15.44 25.50
C ASP A 196 -2.38 16.93 25.12
N ALA A 197 -1.21 17.57 25.05
CA ALA A 197 -1.08 18.96 24.60
C ALA A 197 -1.59 19.15 23.16
N GLY A 198 -1.33 18.19 22.27
CA GLY A 198 -1.81 18.22 20.90
C GLY A 198 -3.33 18.08 20.79
N PHE A 199 -3.94 17.17 21.56
CA PHE A 199 -5.41 17.05 21.60
C PHE A 199 -6.07 18.28 22.27
N ALA A 200 -5.48 18.82 23.34
CA ALA A 200 -5.95 20.05 23.96
C ALA A 200 -5.92 21.24 22.97
N PHE A 201 -4.87 21.33 22.15
CA PHE A 201 -4.77 22.32 21.08
C PHE A 201 -5.86 22.14 20.01
N ILE A 202 -6.13 20.91 19.56
CA ILE A 202 -7.23 20.63 18.62
C ILE A 202 -8.58 21.02 19.22
N MET A 203 -8.83 20.70 20.49
CA MET A 203 -10.09 21.05 21.17
C MET A 203 -10.29 22.57 21.32
N LYS A 204 -9.21 23.31 21.56
CA LYS A 204 -9.24 24.77 21.76
C LYS A 204 -9.33 25.53 20.45
N ASP A 205 -8.46 25.22 19.50
CA ASP A 205 -8.20 26.04 18.31
C ASP A 205 -8.72 25.40 17.01
N GLY A 206 -9.19 24.15 17.07
CA GLY A 206 -9.74 23.42 15.93
C GLY A 206 -11.17 23.83 15.58
N PRO A 207 -11.50 24.02 14.27
CA PRO A 207 -12.85 24.39 13.85
C PRO A 207 -13.84 23.25 14.07
N LYS A 208 -14.93 23.57 14.78
CA LYS A 208 -16.00 22.63 15.15
C LYS A 208 -16.94 22.26 14.00
N SER A 209 -16.95 23.04 12.91
CA SER A 209 -17.78 22.79 11.74
C SER A 209 -16.94 22.44 10.52
N ALA A 210 -17.40 21.47 9.74
CA ALA A 210 -16.86 21.16 8.42
C ALA A 210 -17.40 22.10 7.31
N SER A 211 -18.32 23.01 7.64
CA SER A 211 -18.91 23.95 6.67
C SER A 211 -17.87 24.84 6.02
N GLY A 212 -17.98 25.05 4.71
CA GLY A 212 -17.11 25.98 3.98
C GLY A 212 -15.62 25.60 3.99
N MET A 213 -15.30 24.30 4.10
CA MET A 213 -13.92 23.78 4.12
C MET A 213 -13.06 24.28 5.29
N GLN A 214 -13.66 24.83 6.35
CA GLN A 214 -12.92 25.42 7.48
C GLN A 214 -11.93 24.44 8.13
N GLN A 215 -12.36 23.19 8.33
CA GLN A 215 -11.49 22.12 8.84
C GLN A 215 -10.31 21.82 7.90
N LEU A 216 -10.55 21.75 6.59
CA LEU A 216 -9.51 21.47 5.61
C LEU A 216 -8.49 22.62 5.51
N ILE A 217 -8.96 23.87 5.53
CA ILE A 217 -8.12 25.07 5.51
C ILE A 217 -7.26 25.13 6.77
N TRP A 218 -7.88 24.89 7.94
CA TRP A 218 -7.18 24.90 9.22
C TRP A 218 -6.11 23.79 9.27
N GLN A 219 -6.46 22.55 8.92
CA GLN A 219 -5.49 21.44 8.86
C GLN A 219 -4.31 21.79 7.95
N THR A 220 -4.58 22.35 6.76
CA THR A 220 -3.54 22.72 5.79
C THR A 220 -2.59 23.80 6.31
N LYS A 221 -3.10 24.77 7.10
CA LYS A 221 -2.29 25.83 7.71
C LYS A 221 -1.50 25.32 8.91
N THR A 222 -2.15 24.55 9.78
CA THR A 222 -1.61 24.09 11.05
C THR A 222 -0.56 23.01 10.87
N LEU A 223 -0.77 22.06 9.95
CA LEU A 223 0.22 21.02 9.61
C LEU A 223 1.48 21.57 8.93
N LYS A 224 1.41 22.77 8.34
CA LYS A 224 2.56 23.47 7.77
C LYS A 224 3.34 24.30 8.78
N ASN A 225 2.83 24.48 10.00
CA ASN A 225 3.47 25.29 11.03
C ASN A 225 4.33 24.41 11.96
N PRO A 226 5.67 24.53 11.92
CA PRO A 226 6.57 23.75 12.80
C PRO A 226 6.37 24.01 14.30
N GLN A 227 5.78 25.16 14.65
CA GLN A 227 5.48 25.53 16.05
C GLN A 227 4.13 24.98 16.53
N SER A 228 3.39 24.26 15.68
CA SER A 228 2.11 23.68 16.09
C SER A 228 2.34 22.46 17.00
N PRO A 229 1.59 22.31 18.10
CA PRO A 229 1.62 21.11 18.95
C PRO A 229 1.30 19.81 18.19
N ILE A 230 0.57 19.92 17.07
CA ILE A 230 0.20 18.79 16.21
C ILE A 230 1.05 18.69 14.94
N PHE A 231 2.17 19.42 14.89
CA PHE A 231 3.13 19.30 13.80
C PHE A 231 3.65 17.86 13.71
N SER A 232 3.66 17.28 12.51
CA SER A 232 4.05 15.89 12.23
C SER A 232 3.05 14.81 12.69
N TRP A 233 1.88 15.18 13.19
CA TRP A 233 0.83 14.18 13.49
C TRP A 233 0.25 13.57 12.21
N PRO A 234 -0.23 12.32 12.25
CA PRO A 234 -0.90 11.71 11.11
C PRO A 234 -2.16 12.50 10.72
N VAL A 235 -2.29 12.86 9.45
CA VAL A 235 -3.45 13.62 8.93
C VAL A 235 -4.76 12.92 9.25
N ALA A 236 -4.81 11.59 9.07
CA ALA A 236 -5.97 10.77 9.40
C ALA A 236 -6.39 10.85 10.88
N LEU A 237 -5.43 11.03 11.80
CA LEU A 237 -5.71 11.19 13.23
C LEU A 237 -6.35 12.56 13.51
N ILE A 238 -5.80 13.62 12.93
CA ILE A 238 -6.35 14.97 13.07
C ILE A 238 -7.74 15.08 12.43
N GLU A 239 -7.94 14.50 11.25
CA GLU A 239 -9.25 14.42 10.60
C GLU A 239 -10.27 13.68 11.47
N LYS A 240 -9.86 12.57 12.11
CA LYS A 240 -10.71 11.83 13.03
C LYS A 240 -11.05 12.65 14.28
N ALA A 241 -10.08 13.38 14.84
CA ALA A 241 -10.30 14.24 16.01
C ALA A 241 -11.27 15.40 15.70
N LEU A 242 -11.07 16.10 14.59
CA LEU A 242 -11.96 17.19 14.14
C LEU A 242 -13.36 16.68 13.76
N ARG A 243 -13.43 15.50 13.15
CA ARG A 243 -14.72 14.84 12.88
C ARG A 243 -15.44 14.52 14.18
N ASN A 244 -14.76 13.89 15.13
CA ASN A 244 -15.32 13.59 16.45
C ASN A 244 -15.84 14.87 17.10
N MET A 245 -15.08 15.96 17.13
CA MET A 245 -15.53 17.25 17.67
C MET A 245 -16.76 17.81 16.94
N SER A 246 -16.81 17.69 15.61
CA SER A 246 -17.97 18.15 14.84
C SER A 246 -19.22 17.30 15.07
N THR A 247 -19.05 16.03 15.44
CA THR A 247 -20.14 15.09 15.73
C THR A 247 -20.50 15.00 17.23
N ASP A 248 -19.62 15.46 18.14
CA ASP A 248 -19.81 15.41 19.60
C ASP A 248 -20.97 16.31 20.08
N GLY A 249 -21.47 17.20 19.21
CA GLY A 249 -22.72 17.95 19.43
C GLY A 249 -23.95 17.40 18.68
N ALA A 250 -23.78 16.45 17.75
CA ALA A 250 -24.89 15.87 16.98
C ALA A 250 -25.61 14.73 17.73
N LEU A 251 -24.91 14.10 18.68
CA LEU A 251 -25.50 13.29 19.73
C LEU A 251 -25.29 14.05 21.03
N ALA A 252 -26.26 14.88 21.42
CA ALA A 252 -26.26 15.48 22.75
C ALA A 252 -25.90 14.39 23.77
N LYS A 253 -24.78 14.57 24.50
CA LYS A 253 -24.58 13.81 25.73
C LYS A 253 -25.84 14.03 26.54
N LYS A 254 -26.60 12.95 26.81
CA LYS A 254 -27.80 12.96 27.66
C LYS A 254 -27.42 13.18 29.13
N GLU A 255 -26.53 14.11 29.38
CA GLU A 255 -26.03 14.46 30.70
C GLU A 255 -26.21 15.96 30.84
N PHE A 256 -27.36 16.32 31.43
CA PHE A 256 -27.66 17.60 32.08
C PHE A 256 -28.03 18.80 31.21
N ASP A 257 -29.09 18.67 30.40
CA ASP A 257 -29.85 19.85 29.97
C ASP A 257 -31.36 19.63 30.12
N TRP A 258 -31.79 19.48 31.39
CA TRP A 258 -33.19 19.63 31.76
C TRP A 258 -33.41 21.08 32.19
N TYR A 259 -33.93 21.92 31.29
CA TYR A 259 -34.29 23.31 31.62
C TYR A 259 -35.40 23.41 32.69
N ALA A 260 -36.06 22.30 33.02
CA ALA A 260 -37.04 22.19 34.10
C ALA A 260 -36.73 20.99 35.00
N CYS A 261 -36.42 21.25 36.27
CA CYS A 261 -36.47 20.23 37.32
C CYS A 261 -37.93 20.13 37.82
N LEU A 262 -38.33 19.01 38.46
CA LEU A 262 -39.72 18.80 38.94
C LEU A 262 -40.25 19.96 39.79
N ASN A 263 -39.38 20.60 40.56
CA ASN A 263 -39.67 21.79 41.37
C ASN A 263 -39.88 23.10 40.57
N HIS A 264 -39.72 23.09 39.24
CA HIS A 264 -40.05 24.22 38.36
C HIS A 264 -41.49 24.15 37.80
N TYR A 265 -42.21 23.06 38.07
CA TYR A 265 -43.61 22.92 37.69
C TYR A 265 -44.53 23.42 38.81
N GLU A 266 -45.61 24.09 38.43
CA GLU A 266 -46.69 24.46 39.35
C GLU A 266 -47.31 23.18 39.98
N PRO A 267 -47.77 23.22 41.24
CA PRO A 267 -48.25 22.04 41.96
C PRO A 267 -49.34 21.24 41.21
N TRP A 268 -50.21 21.91 40.47
CA TRP A 268 -51.29 21.26 39.71
C TRP A 268 -50.77 20.43 38.52
N VAL A 269 -49.61 20.80 37.94
CA VAL A 269 -48.98 20.03 36.86
C VAL A 269 -48.36 18.76 37.43
N LEU A 270 -47.77 18.86 38.62
CA LEU A 270 -47.19 17.70 39.33
C LEU A 270 -48.27 16.69 39.71
N GLU A 271 -49.44 17.13 40.18
CA GLU A 271 -50.56 16.22 40.48
C GLU A 271 -51.04 15.40 39.26
N ILE A 272 -51.03 16.02 38.07
CA ILE A 272 -51.38 15.34 36.82
C ILE A 272 -50.29 14.34 36.41
N LEU A 273 -49.03 14.73 36.53
CA LEU A 273 -47.89 13.90 36.12
C LEU A 273 -47.63 12.72 37.07
N GLU A 274 -47.91 12.88 38.37
CA GLU A 274 -47.74 11.84 39.39
C GLU A 274 -48.92 10.86 39.45
N GLY A 275 -49.94 11.02 38.60
CA GLY A 275 -51.08 10.10 38.52
C GLY A 275 -52.05 10.18 39.70
N ASN A 276 -51.98 11.24 40.51
CA ASN A 276 -52.89 11.48 41.62
C ASN A 276 -54.17 12.17 41.14
N HIS A 277 -54.89 11.54 40.22
CA HIS A 277 -56.31 11.87 40.01
C HIS A 277 -57.12 11.38 41.21
N ARG A 278 -57.27 12.24 42.22
CA ARG A 278 -58.53 12.28 42.97
C ARG A 278 -59.53 13.01 42.08
N GLY A 279 -60.30 12.25 41.33
CA GLY A 279 -61.44 12.79 40.59
C GLY A 279 -62.38 13.56 41.53
N PRO A 280 -63.14 14.52 41.02
CA PRO A 280 -64.18 15.18 41.81
C PRO A 280 -65.22 14.12 42.21
N HIS A 281 -65.29 13.83 43.51
CA HIS A 281 -66.54 13.36 44.08
C HIS A 281 -67.51 14.54 44.09
N LEU A 282 -68.71 14.27 43.56
CA LEU A 282 -69.92 15.10 43.53
C LEU A 282 -70.04 16.09 44.70
#